data_AF-A0A535W4M1-F1
#
_entry.id   AF-A0A535W4M1-F1
#
_cell.length_a   1.000
_cell.length_b   1.000
_cell.length_c   1.000
_cell.angle_alpha   90.00
_cell.angle_beta   90.00
_cell.angle_gamma   90.00
#
_symmetry.space_group_name_H-M   'P 1'
#
loop_
_entity.id
_entity.type
_entity.pdbx_description
1 polymer ?
#
loop_
_entity_poly.entity_id
_entity_poly.type
_entity_poly.pdbx_seq_one_letter_code
_entity_poly.pdbx_strand_id
1 'polypeptide(L)'
;MRWAVEYELPSGSIGLCIFSAENLQAAHIYVEEMRTQYGHDHVFNLNELANGTGIEELYRLFPRLVTIVNQENIPGKKQSITYPSNLPS
;
A
#
# COMPACT_ATOMS: atom_id res chain seq x y z
N MET A 1 -17.41 -7.33 -8.38
CA MET A 1 -16.11 -6.77 -8.78
C MET A 1 -15.21 -6.72 -7.55
N ARG A 2 -13.89 -6.82 -7.74
CA ARG A 2 -12.94 -6.69 -6.63
C ARG A 2 -12.34 -5.29 -6.66
N TRP A 3 -12.21 -4.69 -5.49
CA TRP A 3 -11.74 -3.32 -5.32
C TRP A 3 -10.60 -3.29 -4.30
N ALA A 4 -9.73 -2.31 -4.45
CA ALA A 4 -8.67 -2.02 -3.49
C ALA A 4 -8.64 -0.53 -3.18
N VAL A 5 -8.38 -0.19 -1.93
CA VAL A 5 -8.33 1.18 -1.45
C VAL A 5 -7.25 1.33 -0.38
N GLU A 6 -6.55 2.47 -0.40
CA GLU A 6 -5.60 2.83 0.65
C GLU A 6 -6.32 3.55 1.78
N TYR A 7 -5.88 3.30 3.02
CA TYR A 7 -6.33 4.03 4.19
C TYR A 7 -5.16 4.39 5.08
N GLU A 8 -5.28 5.50 5.81
CA GLU A 8 -4.34 5.95 6.82
C GLU A 8 -4.96 5.78 8.21
N LEU A 9 -4.20 5.13 9.10
CA LEU A 9 -4.54 5.06 10.52
C LEU A 9 -4.11 6.35 11.23
N PRO A 10 -4.72 6.70 12.38
CA PRO A 10 -4.30 7.87 13.17
C PRO A 10 -2.82 7.85 13.60
N SER A 11 -2.18 6.68 13.59
CA SER A 11 -0.74 6.52 13.81
C SER A 11 0.14 6.98 12.63
N GLY A 12 -0.44 7.39 11.51
CA GLY A 12 0.24 7.70 10.24
C GLY A 12 0.60 6.46 9.41
N SER A 13 0.16 5.28 9.83
CA SER A 13 0.42 4.03 9.10
C SER A 13 -0.54 3.90 7.91
N ILE A 14 -0.02 3.57 6.73
CA ILE A 14 -0.82 3.36 5.52
C ILE A 14 -1.08 1.87 5.34
N GLY A 15 -2.36 1.50 5.20
CA GLY A 15 -2.82 0.15 4.92
C GLY A 15 -3.54 0.05 3.57
N LEU A 16 -3.66 -1.18 3.08
CA LEU A 16 -4.45 -1.53 1.90
C LEU A 16 -5.63 -2.40 2.33
N CYS A 17 -6.84 -2.04 1.90
CA CYS A 17 -8.03 -2.87 2.06
C CYS A 17 -8.47 -3.39 0.69
N ILE A 18 -8.69 -4.72 0.60
CA ILE A 18 -9.23 -5.37 -0.60
C ILE A 18 -10.62 -5.90 -0.25
N PHE A 19 -11.62 -5.53 -1.05
CA PHE A 19 -13.01 -5.89 -0.79
C PHE A 19 -13.76 -6.18 -2.09
N SER A 20 -14.97 -6.72 -1.96
CA SER A 20 -15.86 -6.98 -3.11
C SER A 20 -17.06 -6.06 -3.08
N ALA A 21 -17.42 -5.49 -4.22
CA ALA A 21 -18.63 -4.69 -4.39
C ALA A 21 -19.28 -4.98 -5.74
N GLU A 22 -20.59 -4.78 -5.81
CA GLU A 22 -21.40 -5.07 -7.00
C GLU A 22 -21.08 -4.12 -8.16
N ASN A 23 -20.78 -2.86 -7.84
CA ASN A 23 -20.49 -1.80 -8.79
C ASN A 23 -19.68 -0.67 -8.11
N LEU A 24 -19.29 0.34 -8.89
CA LEU A 24 -18.53 1.50 -8.42
C LEU A 24 -19.28 2.29 -7.32
N GLN A 25 -20.60 2.42 -7.41
CA GLN A 25 -21.39 3.14 -6.42
C GLN A 25 -21.35 2.44 -5.05
N ALA A 26 -21.53 1.11 -5.04
CA ALA A 26 -21.40 0.31 -3.83
C ALA A 26 -19.98 0.39 -3.23
N ALA A 27 -18.95 0.45 -4.08
CA ALA A 27 -17.58 0.64 -3.62
C ALA A 27 -17.34 2.01 -2.97
N HIS A 28 -17.93 3.08 -3.51
CA HIS A 28 -17.88 4.40 -2.90
C HIS A 28 -18.62 4.46 -1.56
N ILE A 29 -19.78 3.82 -1.44
CA ILE A 29 -20.52 3.75 -0.17
C ILE A 29 -19.63 3.12 0.91
N TYR A 30 -18.99 1.99 0.60
CA TYR A 30 -18.08 1.34 1.54
C TYR A 30 -16.89 2.23 1.95
N VAL A 31 -16.32 2.99 1.02
CA VAL A 31 -15.24 3.96 1.32
C VAL A 31 -15.72 5.08 2.27
N GLU A 32 -16.95 5.56 2.10
CA GLU A 32 -17.52 6.55 3.02
C GLU A 32 -17.81 5.96 4.40
N GLU A 33 -18.20 4.68 4.48
CA GLU A 33 -18.32 3.96 5.76
C GLU A 33 -16.97 3.81 6.45
N MET A 34 -15.88 3.51 5.71
CA MET A 34 -14.51 3.48 6.24
C MET A 34 -14.11 4.78 6.93
N ARG A 35 -14.52 5.93 6.38
CA ARG A 35 -14.22 7.25 6.96
C ARG A 35 -15.08 7.54 8.19
N THR A 36 -16.39 7.29 8.07
CA THR A 36 -17.37 7.77 9.06
C THR A 36 -17.55 6.84 10.25
N GLN A 37 -17.43 5.53 10.04
CA GLN A 37 -17.73 4.52 11.08
C GLN A 37 -16.47 3.93 11.72
N TYR A 38 -15.38 3.80 10.95
CA TYR A 38 -14.16 3.13 11.41
C TYR A 38 -13.03 4.11 11.80
N GLY A 39 -13.24 5.42 11.63
CA GLY A 39 -12.31 6.45 12.08
C GLY A 39 -11.00 6.48 11.28
N HIS A 40 -11.03 6.04 10.02
CA HIS A 40 -9.88 6.21 9.12
C HIS A 40 -9.84 7.66 8.63
N ASP A 41 -8.83 8.41 9.07
CA ASP A 41 -8.69 9.85 8.80
C ASP A 41 -8.58 10.15 7.30
N HIS A 42 -7.91 9.27 6.55
CA HIS A 42 -7.79 9.40 5.09
C HIS A 42 -8.00 8.06 4.40
N VAL A 43 -8.99 7.99 3.51
CA VAL A 43 -9.22 6.84 2.61
C VAL A 43 -9.14 7.35 1.18
N PHE A 44 -8.28 6.77 0.34
CA PHE A 44 -7.94 7.29 -0.99
C PHE A 44 -7.52 6.19 -1.97
N ASN A 45 -7.36 6.56 -3.24
CA ASN A 45 -6.87 5.67 -4.32
C ASN A 45 -7.71 4.38 -4.49
N LEU A 46 -9.03 4.53 -4.56
CA LEU A 46 -9.95 3.42 -4.87
C LEU A 46 -9.77 2.97 -6.32
N ASN A 47 -9.41 1.71 -6.53
CA ASN A 47 -9.22 1.12 -7.85
C ASN A 47 -9.98 -0.22 -7.98
N GLU A 48 -10.52 -0.47 -9.17
CA GLU A 48 -11.03 -1.79 -9.54
C GLU A 48 -9.84 -2.71 -9.86
N LEU A 49 -9.88 -3.94 -9.34
CA LEU A 49 -8.92 -4.99 -9.68
C LEU A 49 -9.52 -5.84 -10.79
N ALA A 50 -8.79 -5.99 -11.89
CA ALA A 50 -9.25 -6.77 -13.04
C ALA A 50 -9.48 -8.25 -12.68
N ASN A 51 -10.28 -8.95 -13.49
CA ASN A 51 -10.42 -10.40 -13.33
C ASN A 51 -9.12 -11.08 -13.81
N GLY A 52 -8.51 -11.90 -12.94
CA GLY A 52 -7.17 -12.49 -13.17
C GLY A 52 -6.04 -11.80 -12.42
N THR A 53 -6.38 -10.77 -11.64
CA THR A 53 -5.59 -9.98 -10.69
C THR A 53 -4.56 -10.68 -9.83
N GLY A 54 -3.30 -10.84 -10.27
CA GLY A 54 -2.19 -11.24 -9.41
C GLY A 54 -1.64 -10.09 -8.56
N ILE A 55 -0.70 -10.41 -7.65
CA ILE A 55 -0.06 -9.42 -6.75
C ILE A 55 0.69 -8.31 -7.51
N GLU A 56 1.09 -8.56 -8.75
CA GLU A 56 1.77 -7.61 -9.62
C GLU A 56 0.93 -6.37 -9.94
N GLU A 57 -0.39 -6.54 -10.11
CA GLU A 57 -1.27 -5.40 -10.37
C GLU A 57 -1.43 -4.55 -9.10
N LEU A 58 -1.44 -5.17 -7.92
CA LEU A 58 -1.44 -4.42 -6.66
C LEU A 58 -0.18 -3.55 -6.55
N TYR A 59 1.00 -4.07 -6.89
CA TYR A 59 2.23 -3.27 -6.88
C TYR A 59 2.22 -2.13 -7.90
N ARG A 60 1.52 -2.31 -9.03
CA ARG A 60 1.35 -1.25 -10.05
C ARG A 60 0.40 -0.14 -9.57
N LEU A 61 -0.74 -0.51 -9.00
CA LEU A 61 -1.77 0.43 -8.55
C LEU A 61 -1.39 1.12 -7.23
N PHE A 62 -0.60 0.45 -6.41
CA PHE A 62 -0.21 0.88 -5.06
C PHE A 62 1.31 0.83 -4.88
N PRO A 63 2.09 1.68 -5.60
CA PRO A 63 3.56 1.63 -5.57
C PRO A 63 4.16 1.93 -4.19
N ARG A 64 3.41 2.58 -3.30
CA ARG A 64 3.82 2.80 -1.90
C ARG A 64 4.02 1.49 -1.15
N LEU A 65 3.24 0.45 -1.46
CA LEU A 65 3.40 -0.88 -0.87
C LEU A 65 4.73 -1.53 -1.27
N VAL A 66 5.22 -1.29 -2.49
CA VAL A 66 6.55 -1.78 -2.94
C VAL A 66 7.66 -1.20 -2.06
N THR A 67 7.52 0.08 -1.69
CA THR A 67 8.51 0.78 -0.85
C THR A 67 8.54 0.20 0.56
N ILE A 68 7.37 -0.09 1.14
CA ILE A 68 7.24 -0.68 2.49
C ILE A 68 7.75 -2.13 2.51
N VAL A 69 7.37 -2.95 1.54
CA VAL A 69 7.83 -4.35 1.45
C VAL A 69 9.35 -4.42 1.32
N ASN A 70 9.99 -3.51 0.58
CA ASN A 70 11.45 -3.46 0.48
C ASN A 70 12.14 -3.01 1.79
N GLN A 71 11.45 -2.27 2.66
CA GLN A 71 11.98 -1.87 3.96
C GLN A 71 11.82 -2.95 5.02
N GLU A 72 10.73 -3.73 5.00
CA GLU A 72 10.46 -4.76 6.00
C GLU A 72 10.96 -6.17 5.64
N ASN A 73 11.26 -6.48 4.37
CA ASN A 73 11.86 -7.76 3.95
C ASN A 73 13.41 -7.80 4.04
N ILE A 74 14.02 -7.15 5.03
CA ILE A 74 15.44 -7.38 5.36
C ILE A 74 15.56 -8.29 6.58
N PRO A 75 15.48 -9.63 6.43
CA PRO A 75 15.93 -10.54 7.47
C PRO A 75 17.46 -10.57 7.49
N GLY A 76 18.06 -9.71 8.33
CA GLY A 76 19.43 -9.87 8.83
C GLY A 76 20.48 -8.91 8.28
N LYS A 77 21.14 -8.19 9.21
CA LYS A 77 22.57 -7.78 9.24
C LYS A 77 23.24 -7.38 7.91
N LYS A 78 23.93 -6.24 7.81
CA LYS A 78 25.05 -5.83 8.67
C LYS A 78 25.45 -4.39 8.31
N GLN A 79 25.76 -3.62 9.35
CA GLN A 79 26.73 -2.53 9.47
C GLN A 79 27.38 -1.97 8.19
N SER A 80 27.41 -0.64 8.15
CA SER A 80 28.10 0.27 7.22
C SER A 80 29.33 -0.32 6.54
N ILE A 81 29.35 -0.23 5.21
CA ILE A 81 30.60 -0.30 4.45
C ILE A 81 31.06 1.14 4.24
N THR A 82 31.92 1.62 5.13
CA THR A 82 32.77 2.79 4.86
C THR A 82 33.98 2.28 4.07
N TYR A 83 34.13 2.70 2.83
CA TYR A 83 35.38 2.48 2.09
C TYR A 83 36.41 3.51 2.57
N PRO A 84 37.63 3.11 2.96
CA PRO A 84 38.71 4.06 3.15
C PRO A 84 39.12 4.62 1.79
N SER A 85 38.80 5.89 1.54
CA SER A 85 39.24 6.66 0.39
C SER A 85 40.72 6.99 0.53
N ASN A 86 41.60 6.06 0.13
CA ASN A 86 43.03 6.34 -0.09
C ASN A 86 43.58 5.48 -1.24
N LEU A 87 43.62 6.05 -2.44
CA LEU A 87 44.50 5.64 -3.53
C LEU A 87 44.74 6.86 -4.44
N PRO A 88 45.88 7.58 -4.31
CA PRO A 88 46.31 8.51 -5.34
C PRO A 88 47.01 7.77 -6.47
N SER A 89 46.78 8.24 -7.71
CA SER A 89 47.54 7.86 -8.91
C SER A 89 48.88 8.55 -8.96
#